data_AF-A0A5K1IW02-F1
#
_entry.id   AF-A0A5K1IW02-F1
#
_cell.length_a   1.000
_cell.length_b   1.000
_cell.length_c   1.000
_cell.angle_alpha   90.00
_cell.angle_beta   90.00
_cell.angle_gamma   90.00
#
_symmetry.space_group_name_H-M   'P 1'
#
loop_
_entity.id
_entity.type
_entity.pdbx_description
1 polymer ?
#
loop_
_entity_poly.entity_id
_entity_poly.type
_entity_poly.pdbx_seq_one_letter_code
_entity_poly.pdbx_strand_id
1 'polypeptide(L)'
;MADRLGISQQQMADLARSGEPTKISSMCTVFAESEVISLIGRGEPRENIARGVIESVVSRVATMAGQAAGAPYYLTGGLCENAFVVERLGELLGSPVTTSPQARFAGAIGAAVRAAALA
;
A
#
# COMPACT_ATOMS: atom_id res chain seq x y z
N MET A 1 7.67 -7.24 4.29
CA MET A 1 8.55 -7.02 3.12
C MET A 1 9.73 -6.11 3.39
N ALA A 2 9.56 -4.94 4.03
CA ALA A 2 10.67 -4.01 4.28
C ALA A 2 11.88 -4.67 4.98
N ASP A 3 11.63 -5.55 5.93
CA ASP A 3 12.67 -6.31 6.64
C ASP A 3 13.53 -7.19 5.72
N ARG A 4 12.99 -7.69 4.59
CA ARG A 4 13.77 -8.47 3.61
C ARG A 4 14.75 -7.64 2.82
N LEU A 5 14.47 -6.35 2.69
CA LEU A 5 15.43 -5.39 2.18
C LEU A 5 16.30 -4.83 3.31
N GLY A 6 16.04 -5.16 4.58
CA GLY A 6 16.76 -4.61 5.73
C GLY A 6 16.52 -3.10 5.90
N ILE A 7 15.30 -2.63 5.63
CA ILE A 7 14.90 -1.21 5.73
C ILE A 7 13.60 -1.08 6.52
N SER A 8 13.33 0.13 7.01
CA SER A 8 12.04 0.50 7.59
C SER A 8 10.95 0.69 6.53
N GLN A 9 9.68 0.69 6.96
CA GLN A 9 8.54 0.98 6.08
C GLN A 9 8.63 2.37 5.44
N GLN A 10 9.11 3.37 6.19
CA GLN A 10 9.30 4.72 5.65
C GLN A 10 10.35 4.72 4.54
N GLN A 11 11.51 4.11 4.80
CA GLN A 11 12.57 3.99 3.80
C GLN A 11 12.13 3.18 2.57
N MET A 12 11.24 2.20 2.72
CA MET A 12 10.67 1.47 1.59
C MET A 12 9.83 2.39 0.69
N ALA A 13 9.02 3.28 1.27
CA ALA A 13 8.28 4.27 0.50
C ALA A 13 9.22 5.25 -0.22
N ASP A 14 10.27 5.71 0.46
CA ASP A 14 11.24 6.66 -0.11
C ASP A 14 12.04 6.02 -1.25
N LEU A 15 12.54 4.79 -1.09
CA LEU A 15 13.23 4.03 -2.14
C LEU A 15 12.32 3.73 -3.32
N ALA A 16 11.06 3.38 -3.06
CA ALA A 16 10.12 3.11 -4.12
C ALA A 16 9.89 4.32 -5.02
N ARG A 17 10.02 5.55 -4.52
CA ARG A 17 9.86 6.78 -5.33
C ARG A 17 10.91 6.89 -6.45
N SER A 18 12.15 6.51 -6.17
CA SER A 18 13.26 6.55 -7.14
C SER A 18 13.36 5.29 -8.01
N GLY A 19 12.63 4.23 -7.67
CA GLY A 19 12.70 2.96 -8.38
C GLY A 19 11.86 2.92 -9.67
N GLU A 20 12.30 2.09 -10.59
CA GLU A 20 11.52 1.69 -11.77
C GLU A 20 10.58 0.53 -11.42
N PRO A 21 9.42 0.39 -12.09
CA PRO A 21 8.48 -0.68 -11.80
C PRO A 21 9.06 -2.07 -12.11
N THR A 22 9.34 -2.87 -11.08
CA THR A 22 9.58 -4.32 -11.20
C THR A 22 8.28 -5.09 -11.00
N LYS A 23 8.01 -6.08 -11.86
CA LYS A 23 6.82 -6.92 -11.73
C LYS A 23 6.96 -7.89 -10.56
N ILE A 24 6.05 -7.81 -9.60
CA ILE A 24 5.83 -8.83 -8.56
C ILE A 24 4.47 -9.46 -8.81
N SER A 25 4.46 -10.75 -9.12
CA SER A 25 3.28 -11.48 -9.58
C SER A 25 2.45 -12.07 -8.43
N SER A 26 3.08 -12.32 -7.30
CA SER A 26 2.46 -12.99 -6.16
C SER A 26 1.60 -12.04 -5.34
N MET A 27 0.33 -12.40 -5.13
CA MET A 27 -0.59 -11.65 -4.24
C MET A 27 -0.54 -12.12 -2.79
N CYS A 28 -0.13 -13.37 -2.59
CA CYS A 28 0.03 -13.94 -1.26
C CYS A 28 1.35 -13.44 -0.65
N THR A 29 1.29 -12.86 0.54
CA THR A 29 2.47 -12.26 1.20
C THR A 29 3.66 -13.20 1.29
N VAL A 30 3.45 -14.48 1.61
CA VAL A 30 4.54 -15.47 1.73
C VAL A 30 5.20 -15.80 0.37
N PHE A 31 4.43 -15.83 -0.72
CA PHE A 31 4.98 -16.05 -2.05
C PHE A 31 5.64 -14.79 -2.60
N ALA A 32 5.05 -13.63 -2.37
CA ALA A 32 5.62 -12.35 -2.74
C ALA A 32 6.95 -12.10 -2.02
N GLU A 33 7.08 -12.54 -0.77
CA GLU A 33 8.33 -12.52 -0.03
C GLU A 33 9.41 -13.40 -0.68
N SER A 34 9.04 -14.59 -1.16
CA SER A 34 9.95 -15.49 -1.89
C SER A 34 10.39 -14.88 -3.23
N GLU A 35 9.49 -14.21 -3.93
CA GLU A 35 9.77 -13.49 -5.17
C GLU A 35 10.74 -12.32 -4.94
N VAL A 36 10.53 -11.55 -3.86
CA VAL A 36 11.45 -10.49 -3.42
C VAL A 36 12.85 -11.05 -3.15
N ILE A 37 12.98 -12.17 -2.43
CA ILE A 37 14.27 -12.82 -2.19
C ILE A 37 14.93 -13.25 -3.52
N SER A 38 14.15 -13.76 -4.48
CA SER A 38 14.66 -14.13 -5.79
C SER A 38 15.18 -12.91 -6.57
N LEU A 39 14.48 -11.78 -6.53
CA LEU A 39 14.90 -10.54 -7.19
C LEU A 39 16.21 -9.99 -6.58
N ILE A 40 16.33 -10.03 -5.24
CA ILE A 40 17.59 -9.69 -4.56
C ILE A 40 18.72 -10.58 -5.06
N GLY A 41 18.50 -11.90 -5.14
CA GLY A 41 19.49 -12.86 -5.63
C GLY A 41 19.90 -12.66 -7.09
N ARG A 42 19.06 -12.02 -7.91
CA ARG A 42 19.35 -11.65 -9.30
C ARG A 42 20.05 -10.30 -9.44
N GLY A 43 20.23 -9.57 -8.34
CA GLY A 43 20.86 -8.25 -8.34
C GLY A 43 19.95 -7.12 -8.79
N GLU A 44 18.62 -7.29 -8.71
CA GLU A 44 17.67 -6.21 -8.99
C GLU A 44 17.90 -5.04 -7.99
N PRO A 45 17.95 -3.77 -8.47
CA PRO A 45 18.08 -2.61 -7.59
C PRO A 45 16.98 -2.58 -6.52
N ARG A 46 17.36 -2.20 -5.29
CA ARG A 46 16.47 -2.27 -4.12
C ARG A 46 15.28 -1.33 -4.25
N GLU A 47 15.50 -0.18 -4.87
CA GLU A 47 14.50 0.82 -5.24
C GLU A 47 13.45 0.23 -6.18
N ASN A 48 13.85 -0.57 -7.17
CA ASN A 48 12.94 -1.19 -8.12
C ASN A 48 12.11 -2.29 -7.45
N ILE A 49 12.74 -3.10 -6.59
CA ILE A 49 12.02 -4.09 -5.77
C ILE A 49 11.00 -3.38 -4.86
N ALA A 50 11.40 -2.29 -4.18
CA ALA A 50 10.52 -1.51 -3.33
C ALA A 50 9.32 -0.94 -4.12
N ARG A 51 9.57 -0.36 -5.30
CA ARG A 51 8.52 0.08 -6.23
C ARG A 51 7.59 -1.08 -6.58
N GLY A 52 8.14 -2.22 -7.01
CA GLY A 52 7.36 -3.39 -7.39
C GLY A 52 6.46 -3.93 -6.27
N VAL A 53 6.96 -3.95 -5.03
CA VAL A 53 6.17 -4.36 -3.86
C VAL A 53 4.99 -3.42 -3.67
N ILE A 54 5.23 -2.10 -3.67
CA ILE A 54 4.15 -1.13 -3.47
C ILE A 54 3.15 -1.17 -4.62
N GLU A 55 3.61 -1.18 -5.87
CA GLU A 55 2.76 -1.27 -7.08
C GLU A 55 1.86 -2.50 -7.06
N SER A 56 2.38 -3.66 -6.65
CA SER A 56 1.57 -4.90 -6.58
C SER A 56 0.38 -4.76 -5.62
N VAL A 57 0.57 -4.05 -4.50
CA VAL A 57 -0.48 -3.79 -3.51
C VAL A 57 -1.46 -2.74 -4.03
N VAL A 58 -0.98 -1.59 -4.50
CA VAL A 58 -1.86 -0.49 -4.91
C VAL A 58 -2.65 -0.83 -6.18
N SER A 59 -2.07 -1.55 -7.14
CA SER A 59 -2.75 -2.03 -8.34
C SER A 59 -3.92 -2.96 -8.00
N ARG A 60 -3.70 -3.85 -7.03
CA ARG A 60 -4.75 -4.75 -6.55
C ARG A 60 -5.89 -3.99 -5.88
N VAL A 61 -5.56 -3.07 -4.98
CA VAL A 61 -6.56 -2.25 -4.29
C VAL A 61 -7.33 -1.39 -5.29
N ALA A 62 -6.66 -0.75 -6.24
CA ALA A 62 -7.29 0.08 -7.26
C ALA A 62 -8.25 -0.73 -8.15
N THR A 63 -7.88 -1.96 -8.52
CA THR A 63 -8.77 -2.86 -9.29
C THR A 63 -10.06 -3.17 -8.55
N MET A 64 -9.99 -3.37 -7.23
CA MET A 64 -11.16 -3.67 -6.40
C MET A 64 -12.00 -2.43 -6.11
N ALA A 65 -11.36 -1.32 -5.75
CA ALA A 65 -12.04 -0.08 -5.37
C ALA A 65 -12.60 0.69 -6.58
N GLY A 66 -11.92 0.63 -7.73
CA GLY A 66 -12.31 1.33 -8.97
C GLY A 66 -13.63 0.84 -9.58
N GLN A 67 -14.19 -0.28 -9.10
CA GLN A 67 -15.53 -0.71 -9.46
C GLN A 67 -16.63 0.27 -8.99
N ALA A 68 -16.33 1.13 -8.01
CA ALA A 68 -17.20 2.17 -7.49
C ALA A 68 -16.85 3.56 -8.05
N ALA A 69 -16.73 3.67 -9.38
CA ALA A 69 -16.31 4.90 -10.06
C ALA A 69 -17.19 6.11 -9.68
N GLY A 70 -16.54 7.24 -9.36
CA GLY A 70 -17.19 8.53 -9.06
C GLY A 70 -17.39 8.84 -7.57
N ALA A 71 -17.13 7.91 -6.66
CA ALA A 71 -17.14 8.18 -5.22
C ALA A 71 -15.81 8.79 -4.74
N PRO A 72 -15.82 9.66 -3.71
CA PRO A 72 -14.58 10.11 -3.06
C PRO A 72 -13.88 8.93 -2.36
N TYR A 73 -12.56 8.82 -2.53
CA TYR A 73 -11.77 7.77 -1.89
C TYR A 73 -11.16 8.26 -0.57
N TYR A 74 -11.29 7.42 0.47
CA TYR A 74 -10.69 7.66 1.77
C TYR A 74 -9.89 6.43 2.23
N LEU A 75 -8.59 6.59 2.45
CA LEU A 75 -7.71 5.51 2.90
C LEU A 75 -7.70 5.43 4.43
N THR A 76 -7.94 4.23 4.95
CA THR A 76 -7.85 3.91 6.39
C THR A 76 -6.88 2.76 6.65
N GLY A 77 -6.54 2.52 7.92
CA GLY A 77 -5.64 1.44 8.33
C GLY A 77 -4.16 1.83 8.36
N GLY A 78 -3.27 0.84 8.44
CA GLY A 78 -1.85 1.05 8.78
C GLY A 78 -1.02 1.81 7.75
N LEU A 79 -1.51 1.95 6.51
CA LEU A 79 -0.82 2.67 5.43
C LEU A 79 -1.35 4.10 5.21
N CYS A 80 -2.27 4.57 6.06
CA CYS A 80 -2.87 5.90 5.92
C CYS A 80 -1.85 7.05 5.89
N GLU A 81 -0.73 6.91 6.60
CA GLU A 81 0.33 7.94 6.66
C GLU A 81 1.40 7.76 5.56
N ASN A 82 1.31 6.71 4.75
CA ASN A 82 2.26 6.47 3.66
C ASN A 82 1.88 7.32 2.44
N ALA A 83 2.49 8.50 2.34
CA ALA A 83 2.22 9.47 1.27
C ALA A 83 2.39 8.87 -0.14
N PHE A 84 3.37 7.99 -0.34
CA PHE A 84 3.60 7.36 -1.64
C PHE A 84 2.46 6.40 -2.00
N VAL A 85 1.97 5.59 -1.06
CA VAL A 85 0.80 4.72 -1.29
C VAL A 85 -0.45 5.54 -1.62
N VAL A 86 -0.71 6.64 -0.90
CA VAL A 86 -1.86 7.52 -1.14
C VAL A 86 -1.83 8.12 -2.54
N GLU A 87 -0.68 8.65 -2.94
CA GLU A 87 -0.43 9.20 -4.27
C GLU A 87 -0.69 8.17 -5.37
N ARG A 88 -0.05 6.99 -5.26
CA ARG A 88 -0.19 5.93 -6.26
C ARG A 88 -1.60 5.37 -6.38
N LEU A 89 -2.32 5.24 -5.26
CA LEU A 89 -3.74 4.88 -5.30
C LEU A 89 -4.55 5.94 -6.03
N GLY A 90 -4.30 7.22 -5.77
CA GLY A 90 -5.01 8.32 -6.44
C GLY A 90 -4.78 8.34 -7.95
N GLU A 91 -3.55 8.11 -8.39
CA GLU A 91 -3.21 7.98 -9.80
C GLU A 91 -3.95 6.80 -10.47
N LEU A 92 -3.90 5.62 -9.86
CA LEU A 92 -4.51 4.41 -10.42
C LEU A 92 -6.05 4.45 -10.42
N LEU A 93 -6.64 5.16 -9.45
CA LEU A 93 -8.09 5.34 -9.35
C LEU A 93 -8.61 6.53 -10.18
N GLY A 94 -7.72 7.35 -10.72
CA GLY A 94 -8.08 8.57 -11.46
C GLY A 94 -8.83 9.61 -10.62
N SER A 95 -8.66 9.58 -9.29
CA SER A 95 -9.39 10.43 -8.36
C SER A 95 -8.59 10.62 -7.06
N PRO A 96 -8.65 11.79 -6.40
CA PRO A 96 -7.93 12.02 -5.15
C PRO A 96 -8.30 11.00 -4.06
N VAL A 97 -7.27 10.45 -3.42
CA VAL A 97 -7.39 9.63 -2.20
C VAL A 97 -7.03 10.50 -1.01
N THR A 98 -7.96 10.63 -0.07
CA THR A 98 -7.77 11.43 1.16
C THR A 98 -7.55 10.53 2.36
N THR A 99 -6.94 11.06 3.42
CA THR A 99 -6.65 10.30 4.64
C THR A 99 -6.39 11.23 5.83
N SER A 100 -6.16 10.68 7.02
CA SER A 100 -5.77 11.43 8.22
C SER A 100 -4.98 10.55 9.20
N PRO A 101 -4.24 11.12 10.16
CA PRO A 101 -3.56 10.35 11.20
C PRO A 101 -4.50 9.47 12.04
N GLN A 102 -5.77 9.89 12.20
CA GLN A 102 -6.78 9.10 12.92
C GLN A 102 -7.32 7.93 12.09
N ALA A 103 -7.09 7.92 10.78
CA ALA A 103 -7.61 6.89 9.88
C ALA A 103 -7.05 5.49 10.20
N ARG A 104 -5.90 5.39 10.88
CA ARG A 104 -5.39 4.12 11.41
C ARG A 104 -6.33 3.48 12.46
N PHE A 105 -7.12 4.30 13.14
CA PHE A 105 -8.04 3.89 14.20
C PHE A 105 -9.49 3.79 13.72
N ALA A 106 -9.76 3.95 12.42
CA ALA A 106 -11.13 4.00 11.87
C ALA A 106 -11.99 2.80 12.31
N GLY A 107 -11.42 1.59 12.35
CA GLY A 107 -12.13 0.39 12.80
C GLY A 107 -12.52 0.45 14.30
N ALA A 108 -11.60 0.88 15.16
CA ALA A 108 -11.85 1.00 16.60
C ALA A 108 -12.86 2.12 16.90
N ILE A 109 -12.73 3.26 16.22
CA ILE A 109 -13.68 4.38 16.32
C ILE A 109 -15.07 3.92 15.86
N GLY A 110 -15.15 3.21 14.72
CA GLY A 110 -16.41 2.68 14.22
C GLY A 110 -17.08 1.70 15.19
N ALA A 111 -16.30 0.84 15.85
CA ALA A 111 -16.82 -0.07 16.87
C ALA A 111 -17.39 0.70 18.08
N ALA A 112 -16.69 1.74 18.57
CA ALA A 112 -17.16 2.57 19.67
C ALA A 112 -18.45 3.33 19.32
N VAL A 113 -18.53 3.92 18.12
CA VAL A 113 -19.74 4.61 17.64
C VAL A 113 -20.92 3.64 17.53
N ARG A 114 -20.71 2.41 17.04
CA ARG A 114 -21.78 1.41 16.97
C ARG A 114 -22.25 0.98 18.37
N ALA A 115 -21.35 0.79 19.32
CA ALA A 115 -21.73 0.44 20.69
C ALA A 115 -22.55 1.57 21.35
N ALA A 116 -22.15 2.82 21.16
CA ALA A 116 -22.88 3.97 21.69
C ALA A 116 -24.29 4.13 21.09
N ALA A 117 -24.49 3.75 19.83
CA ALA A 117 -25.79 3.81 19.16
C ALA A 117 -26.76 2.68 19.59
N LEU A 118 -26.28 1.66 20.31
CA LEU A 118 -27.08 0.54 20.83
C LEU A 118 -27.53 0.76 22.28
N ALA A 119 -27.04 1.82 22.94
CA ALA A 119 -27.39 2.23 24.30
C ALA A 119 -28.51 3.28 24.27
#